data_AF-A0A385MQQ8-F1
#
_entry.id   AF-A0A385MQQ8-F1
#
_cell.length_a   1.000
_cell.length_b   1.000
_cell.length_c   1.000
_cell.angle_alpha   90.00
_cell.angle_beta   90.00
_cell.angle_gamma   90.00
#
_symmetry.space_group_name_H-M   'P 1'
#
loop_
_entity.id
_entity.type
_entity.pdbx_description
1 polymer ?
#
loop_
_entity_poly.entity_id
_entity_poly.type
_entity_poly.pdbx_seq_one_letter_code
_entity_poly.pdbx_strand_id
1 'polypeptide(L)'
;MLFSLVAFLTALAGMGLLYFSNKNQRFASSQGGPAFRYAGYIFLGASLVIWLQIMTVAAAIFTWALLLAVLSVIVPVMTLFKAGKVT
;
A
#
# COMPACT_ATOMS: atom_id res chain seq x y z
N MET A 1 4.04 -18.34 -7.62
CA MET A 1 2.99 -17.46 -8.17
C MET A 1 2.01 -17.00 -7.10
N LEU A 2 1.38 -17.91 -6.33
CA LEU A 2 0.42 -17.53 -5.27
C LEU A 2 1.02 -16.58 -4.22
N PHE A 3 2.19 -16.91 -3.65
CA PHE A 3 2.84 -16.07 -2.63
C PHE A 3 3.18 -14.66 -3.11
N SER A 4 3.63 -14.51 -4.36
CA SER A 4 3.91 -13.21 -4.96
C SER A 4 2.65 -12.36 -5.09
N LEU A 5 1.52 -12.98 -5.48
CA LEU A 5 0.22 -12.31 -5.54
C LEU A 5 -0.25 -11.89 -4.15
N VAL A 6 -0.13 -12.78 -3.15
CA VAL A 6 -0.46 -12.47 -1.76
C VAL A 6 0.39 -11.30 -1.27
N ALA A 7 1.72 -11.36 -1.45
CA ALA A 7 2.63 -10.28 -1.04
C ALA A 7 2.26 -8.93 -1.67
N PHE A 8 1.92 -8.93 -2.96
CA PHE A 8 1.44 -7.74 -3.67
C PHE A 8 0.13 -7.20 -3.09
N LEU A 9 -0.89 -8.06 -2.92
CA LEU A 9 -2.18 -7.64 -2.38
C LEU A 9 -2.06 -7.13 -0.94
N THR A 10 -1.19 -7.73 -0.13
CA THR A 10 -0.91 -7.27 1.24
C THR A 10 -0.24 -5.89 1.22
N ALA A 11 0.72 -5.64 0.31
CA ALA A 11 1.33 -4.32 0.16
C ALA A 11 0.32 -3.26 -0.33
N LEU A 12 -0.54 -3.63 -1.29
CA LEU A 12 -1.59 -2.76 -1.81
C LEU A 12 -2.58 -2.37 -0.71
N ALA A 13 -3.02 -3.33 0.10
CA ALA A 13 -3.89 -3.08 1.25
C ALA A 13 -3.20 -2.17 2.29
N GLY A 14 -1.94 -2.47 2.64
CA GLY A 14 -1.17 -1.65 3.57
C GLY A 14 -1.00 -0.21 3.10
N MET A 15 -0.66 0.00 1.83
CA MET A 15 -0.53 1.33 1.25
C MET A 15 -1.88 2.06 1.17
N GLY A 16 -2.95 1.35 0.83
CA GLY A 16 -4.31 1.88 0.88
C GLY A 16 -4.67 2.38 2.28
N LEU A 17 -4.44 1.59 3.33
CA LEU A 17 -4.69 1.99 4.72
C LEU A 17 -3.89 3.22 5.13
N LEU A 18 -2.60 3.29 4.76
CA LEU A 18 -1.78 4.47 5.00
C LEU A 18 -2.32 5.71 4.27
N TYR A 19 -2.75 5.55 3.02
CA TYR A 19 -3.40 6.61 2.24
C TYR A 19 -4.67 7.11 2.96
N PHE A 20 -5.60 6.22 3.30
CA PHE A 20 -6.83 6.56 4.03
C PHE A 20 -6.61 7.23 5.39
N SER A 21 -5.46 6.97 6.04
CA SER A 21 -5.12 7.57 7.31
C SER A 21 -4.51 8.98 7.22
N ASN A 22 -4.19 9.45 6.00
CA ASN A 22 -3.54 10.75 5.82
C ASN A 22 -4.56 11.89 5.72
N LYS A 23 -4.42 12.85 6.63
CA LYS A 23 -5.29 14.04 6.79
C LYS A 23 -5.44 14.90 5.54
N ASN A 24 -4.47 14.85 4.62
CA ASN A 24 -4.43 15.71 3.43
C ASN A 24 -5.23 15.16 2.24
N GLN A 25 -5.99 14.08 2.40
CA GLN A 25 -6.60 13.38 1.28
C GLN A 25 -8.13 13.45 1.31
N ARG A 26 -8.71 14.03 0.25
CA ARG A 26 -10.15 14.26 0.04
C ARG A 26 -10.98 12.97 -0.16
N PHE A 27 -10.47 11.80 0.25
CA PHE A 27 -11.12 10.53 -0.08
C PHE A 27 -12.20 10.11 0.93
N ALA A 28 -12.12 10.59 2.17
CA ALA A 28 -13.11 10.34 3.21
C ALA A 28 -13.35 11.62 4.03
N SER A 29 -14.60 11.87 4.41
CA SER A 29 -15.00 12.99 5.29
C SER A 29 -14.46 12.84 6.72
N SER A 30 -14.00 11.64 7.09
CA SER A 30 -13.49 11.25 8.39
C SER A 30 -12.11 10.60 8.23
N GLN A 31 -11.15 11.05 9.03
CA GLN A 31 -9.79 10.51 9.04
C GLN A 31 -9.81 9.09 9.60
N GLY A 32 -9.16 8.14 8.90
CA GLY A 32 -8.77 6.89 9.54
C GLY A 32 -7.85 7.22 10.73
N GLY A 33 -8.30 6.91 11.95
CA GLY A 33 -7.53 7.15 13.17
C GLY A 33 -6.15 6.46 13.18
N PRO A 34 -5.32 6.68 14.21
CA PRO A 34 -3.97 6.12 14.30
C PRO A 34 -3.92 4.59 14.13
N ALA A 35 -5.00 3.88 14.47
CA ALA A 35 -5.14 2.44 14.21
C ALA A 35 -4.95 2.05 12.74
N PHE A 36 -5.45 2.85 11.79
CA PHE A 36 -5.29 2.59 10.35
C PHE A 36 -3.84 2.75 9.90
N ARG A 37 -3.08 3.67 10.52
CA ARG A 37 -1.64 3.81 10.26
C ARG A 37 -0.87 2.58 10.69
N TYR A 38 -1.10 2.14 11.94
CA TYR A 38 -0.44 0.95 12.47
C TYR A 38 -0.80 -0.31 11.67
N ALA A 39 -2.08 -0.49 11.31
CA ALA A 39 -2.50 -1.56 10.42
C ALA A 39 -1.77 -1.49 9.07
N GLY A 40 -1.67 -0.31 8.47
CA GLY A 40 -0.90 -0.10 7.23
C GLY A 40 0.54 -0.59 7.34
N TYR A 41 1.27 -0.17 8.38
CA TYR A 41 2.66 -0.61 8.61
C TYR A 41 2.78 -2.11 8.84
N ILE A 42 1.85 -2.72 9.58
CA ILE A 42 1.82 -4.17 9.80
C ILE A 42 1.65 -4.92 8.48
N PHE A 43 0.73 -4.47 7.62
CA PHE A 43 0.53 -5.08 6.30
C PHE A 43 1.76 -4.91 5.40
N LEU A 44 2.42 -3.75 5.41
CA LEU A 44 3.66 -3.55 4.64
C LEU A 44 4.79 -4.45 5.14
N GLY A 45 4.94 -4.59 6.46
CA GLY A 45 5.91 -5.51 7.07
C GLY A 45 5.61 -6.97 6.73
N ALA A 46 4.35 -7.39 6.81
CA ALA A 46 3.93 -8.73 6.43
C ALA A 46 4.21 -9.03 4.95
N SER A 47 3.99 -8.06 4.05
CA SER A 47 4.35 -8.20 2.63
C SER A 47 5.85 -8.43 2.45
N LEU A 48 6.71 -7.69 3.15
CA LEU A 48 8.16 -7.90 3.10
C LEU A 48 8.55 -9.29 3.60
N VAL A 49 7.95 -9.74 4.70
CA VAL A 49 8.20 -11.10 5.23
C VAL A 49 7.85 -12.15 4.19
N ILE A 50 6.73 -12.00 3.47
CA ILE A 50 6.35 -12.94 2.40
C ILE A 50 7.37 -12.91 1.26
N TRP A 51 7.84 -11.73 0.82
CA TRP A 51 8.88 -11.62 -0.21
C TRP A 51 10.19 -12.31 0.20
N LEU A 52 10.58 -12.21 1.48
CA LEU A 52 11.75 -12.86 2.03
C LEU A 52 11.65 -14.40 2.04
N GLN A 53 10.44 -14.97 2.00
CA GLN A 53 10.26 -16.43 1.91
C GLN A 53 10.48 -16.97 0.49
N ILE A 54 10.38 -16.12 -0.54
CA ILE A 54 10.36 -16.56 -1.95
C ILE A 54 11.51 -16.01 -2.79
N MET A 55 12.27 -15.03 -2.29
CA MET A 55 13.42 -14.43 -2.97
C MET A 55 14.62 -14.30 -2.05
N THR A 56 15.80 -14.04 -2.63
CA THR A 56 16.97 -13.63 -1.85
C THR A 56 16.70 -12.30 -1.14
N VAL A 57 17.40 -12.05 -0.04
CA VAL A 57 17.22 -10.84 0.79
C VAL A 57 17.30 -9.56 -0.03
N ALA A 58 18.33 -9.44 -0.89
CA ALA A 58 18.52 -8.27 -1.74
C ALA A 58 17.35 -8.08 -2.74
N ALA A 59 16.92 -9.16 -3.39
CA ALA A 59 15.82 -9.10 -4.35
C ALA A 59 14.47 -8.78 -3.68
N ALA A 60 14.23 -9.34 -2.49
CA ALA A 60 13.03 -9.06 -1.69
C ALA A 60 12.96 -7.59 -1.28
N ILE A 61 14.03 -7.04 -0.71
CA ILE A 61 14.10 -5.63 -0.30
C ILE A 61 13.91 -4.71 -1.50
N PHE A 62 14.61 -4.97 -2.61
CA PHE A 62 14.49 -4.17 -3.83
C PHE A 62 13.07 -4.20 -4.40
N THR A 63 12.48 -5.39 -4.53
CA THR A 63 11.12 -5.57 -5.04
C THR A 63 10.08 -4.89 -4.14
N TRP A 64 10.23 -5.04 -2.83
CA TRP A 64 9.35 -4.41 -1.85
C TRP A 64 9.46 -2.88 -1.88
N ALA A 65 10.68 -2.33 -1.92
CA ALA A 65 10.89 -0.88 -2.02
C ALA A 65 10.36 -0.30 -3.33
N LEU A 66 10.60 -0.98 -4.46
CA LEU A 66 10.06 -0.60 -5.76
C LEU A 66 8.52 -0.59 -5.74
N LEU A 67 7.93 -1.63 -5.14
CA LEU A 67 6.48 -1.76 -5.01
C LEU A 67 5.90 -0.61 -4.17
N LEU A 68 6.53 -0.26 -3.06
CA LEU A 68 6.12 0.89 -2.24
C LEU A 68 6.20 2.20 -3.02
N ALA A 69 7.29 2.44 -3.75
CA ALA A 69 7.44 3.63 -4.58
C ALA A 69 6.32 3.74 -5.63
N VAL A 70 6.06 2.65 -6.35
CA VAL A 70 4.99 2.59 -7.36
C VAL A 70 3.62 2.83 -6.73
N LEU A 71 3.29 2.12 -5.64
CA LEU A 71 1.99 2.27 -4.98
C LEU A 71 1.80 3.67 -4.38
N SER A 72 2.86 4.32 -3.91
CA SER A 72 2.80 5.69 -3.39
C SER A 72 2.37 6.72 -4.43
N VAL A 73 2.59 6.44 -5.72
CA VAL A 73 2.14 7.28 -6.84
C VAL A 73 0.77 6.82 -7.34
N ILE A 74 0.60 5.51 -7.59
CA ILE A 74 -0.61 4.97 -8.20
C ILE A 74 -1.83 5.16 -7.29
N VAL A 75 -1.73 4.92 -5.98
CA VAL A 75 -2.86 5.06 -5.05
C VAL A 75 -3.46 6.47 -5.09
N PRO A 76 -2.69 7.57 -4.93
CA PRO A 76 -3.21 8.92 -5.12
C PRO A 76 -3.78 9.17 -6.51
N VAL A 77 -3.08 8.75 -7.56
CA VAL A 77 -3.51 8.98 -8.94
C VAL A 77 -4.86 8.31 -9.23
N MET A 78 -5.06 7.07 -8.77
CA MET A 78 -6.35 6.38 -8.87
C MET A 78 -7.49 7.16 -8.19
N THR A 79 -7.19 7.87 -7.11
CA THR A 79 -8.20 8.69 -6.43
C THR A 79 -8.59 9.94 -7.20
N LEU A 80 -7.65 10.54 -7.94
CA LEU A 80 -7.92 11.69 -8.81
C LEU A 80 -8.85 11.31 -9.97
N PHE A 81 -8.64 10.14 -10.58
CA PHE A 81 -9.51 9.67 -11.66
C PHE A 81 -10.95 9.40 -11.23
N LYS A 82 -11.18 9.07 -9.94
CA LYS A 82 -12.54 8.96 -9.39
C LYS A 82 -13.20 10.33 -9.19
N ALA A 83 -12.44 11.35 -8.83
CA ALA A 83 -12.95 12.72 -8.68
C ALA A 83 -13.28 13.38 -10.04
N GLY A 84 -12.61 12.97 -11.13
CA GLY A 84 -12.86 13.48 -12.49
C GLY A 84 -14.13 12.97 -13.18
N LYS A 85 -14.91 12.08 -12.55
CA LYS A 85 -16.24 11.63 -13.05
C LYS A 85 -17.42 12.42 -12.46
N VAL A 86 -17.17 13.61 -11.96
CA VAL A 86 -18.21 14.55 -11.49
C VAL A 86 -18.11 15.84 -12.30
N THR A 87 -18.53 15.76 -13.56
CA THR A 87 -19.03 16.88 -14.38
C THR A 87 -19.87 16.30 -15.49
#